data_AF-A0A0A2J442-F1
#
_entry.id   AF-A0A0A2J442-F1
#
_cell.length_a   1.000
_cell.length_b   1.000
_cell.length_c   1.000
_cell.angle_alpha   90.00
_cell.angle_beta   90.00
_cell.angle_gamma   90.00
#
_symmetry.space_group_name_H-M   'P 1'
#
loop_
_entity.id
_entity.type
_entity.pdbx_description
1 polymer ?
#
loop_
_entity_poly.entity_id
_entity_poly.type
_entity_poly.pdbx_seq_one_letter_code
_entity_poly.pdbx_strand_id
1 'polypeptide(L)'
;MSGTEAINHNDHAALEKDVNPSPPSPQIGLGNSGAPMQPQMSAEEHQVARAAARFGYGPLAHVNATEASLPPFGGEFQPGLYKSVEGRKFANPAPLGLCAFALTTFVLSAINMGTLDIASPNIVVGLAFGYGGLVQLLAGMWEMAVGNTFGATALSSYGGFWLAFAIVLTPGGFQIGEALGETSSDPSKFYDSMGLFLMGWFIFTTIMLFCTLKSTVAFFLLFFTLDLTFLLLGVSYLQRGPDGHPNANVQKAGGFFGFLAAFSAWYNALAGIADTSNSFFIIPVAHFPWSPTGRVRRDKTDRELA
;
A
#
# COMPACT_ATOMS: atom_id res chain seq x y z
N MET A 1 76.02 2.44 -31.05
CA MET A 1 74.91 2.90 -30.17
C MET A 1 73.67 2.08 -30.54
N SER A 2 72.58 2.14 -29.75
CA SER A 2 71.27 1.46 -30.02
C SER A 2 70.73 1.75 -31.44
N GLY A 3 69.83 0.96 -32.04
CA GLY A 3 68.65 0.24 -31.48
C GLY A 3 67.39 1.13 -31.63
N THR A 4 66.13 0.67 -31.73
CA THR A 4 65.48 -0.66 -31.58
C THR A 4 64.11 -0.61 -32.34
N GLU A 5 63.19 -1.57 -32.12
CA GLU A 5 61.73 -1.57 -32.49
C GLU A 5 61.33 -1.92 -33.94
N ALA A 6 60.16 -2.53 -34.27
CA ALA A 6 59.21 -3.37 -33.48
C ALA A 6 58.17 -4.10 -34.41
N ILE A 7 57.27 -4.92 -33.83
CA ILE A 7 55.97 -5.44 -34.33
C ILE A 7 55.95 -6.63 -35.35
N ASN A 8 55.26 -7.72 -34.96
CA ASN A 8 54.33 -8.55 -35.75
C ASN A 8 53.41 -9.31 -34.75
N HIS A 9 52.11 -9.62 -34.93
CA HIS A 9 51.24 -10.12 -36.03
C HIS A 9 51.04 -11.67 -35.95
N ASN A 10 49.76 -12.08 -36.05
CA ASN A 10 49.08 -13.41 -36.10
C ASN A 10 49.88 -14.74 -35.99
N ASP A 11 49.26 -15.84 -35.48
CA ASP A 11 48.75 -16.92 -36.36
C ASP A 11 48.09 -18.17 -35.69
N HIS A 12 47.55 -19.00 -36.59
CA HIS A 12 46.80 -20.25 -36.54
C HIS A 12 47.16 -21.41 -35.56
N ALA A 13 46.08 -22.02 -35.03
CA ALA A 13 45.70 -23.46 -35.06
C ALA A 13 46.70 -24.64 -34.93
N ALA A 14 46.37 -25.53 -33.97
CA ALA A 14 46.32 -27.01 -34.02
C ALA A 14 47.60 -27.90 -33.90
N LEU A 15 47.40 -29.10 -33.28
CA LEU A 15 48.30 -30.28 -33.17
C LEU A 15 49.56 -30.03 -32.27
N GLU A 16 50.24 -30.99 -31.62
CA GLU A 16 50.15 -32.47 -31.41
C GLU A 16 50.83 -32.81 -30.03
N LYS A 17 50.95 -34.02 -29.42
CA LYS A 17 50.66 -35.45 -29.74
C LYS A 17 50.51 -36.31 -28.44
N ASP A 18 50.43 -37.64 -28.62
CA ASP A 18 50.41 -38.80 -27.71
C ASP A 18 51.47 -38.89 -26.59
N VAL A 19 51.18 -39.66 -25.52
CA VAL A 19 51.69 -41.04 -25.26
C VAL A 19 51.04 -41.62 -23.98
N ASN A 20 50.78 -42.94 -23.95
CA ASN A 20 50.17 -43.69 -22.83
C ASN A 20 51.05 -44.91 -22.46
N PRO A 21 50.97 -45.49 -21.24
CA PRO A 21 50.25 -46.76 -21.14
C PRO A 21 49.52 -47.03 -19.79
N SER A 22 48.48 -47.87 -19.86
CA SER A 22 47.64 -48.29 -18.71
C SER A 22 48.19 -49.51 -17.92
N PRO A 23 47.90 -49.62 -16.61
CA PRO A 23 47.89 -50.90 -15.88
C PRO A 23 46.52 -51.62 -15.97
N PRO A 24 46.42 -52.92 -15.61
CA PRO A 24 45.31 -53.79 -16.02
C PRO A 24 44.18 -53.97 -15.00
N SER A 25 43.02 -54.44 -15.48
CA SER A 25 41.87 -54.88 -14.67
C SER A 25 41.64 -56.40 -14.76
N PRO A 26 41.72 -57.16 -13.63
CA PRO A 26 41.39 -58.58 -13.59
C PRO A 26 39.96 -58.84 -13.05
N GLN A 27 39.18 -59.52 -13.88
CA GLN A 27 38.03 -60.42 -13.68
C GLN A 27 37.47 -60.70 -12.26
N ILE A 28 36.15 -60.84 -12.20
CA ILE A 28 35.36 -61.25 -11.01
C ILE A 28 35.53 -62.75 -10.72
N GLY A 29 35.77 -63.11 -9.46
CA GLY A 29 35.69 -64.48 -8.94
C GLY A 29 34.74 -64.59 -7.74
N LEU A 30 34.00 -65.69 -7.62
CA LEU A 30 33.08 -65.94 -6.49
C LEU A 30 33.82 -66.57 -5.31
N GLY A 31 33.61 -66.09 -4.08
CA GLY A 31 34.27 -66.68 -2.89
C GLY A 31 33.99 -65.99 -1.54
N ASN A 32 32.79 -66.21 -1.00
CA ASN A 32 32.36 -66.21 0.41
C ASN A 32 33.24 -65.60 1.55
N SER A 33 32.55 -64.99 2.53
CA SER A 33 32.97 -64.53 3.88
C SER A 33 33.13 -63.01 4.04
N GLY A 34 32.45 -62.43 5.05
CA GLY A 34 32.17 -61.00 5.10
C GLY A 34 33.03 -60.15 6.05
N ALA A 35 33.19 -58.89 5.67
CA ALA A 35 33.36 -57.74 6.55
C ALA A 35 32.83 -56.48 5.83
N PRO A 36 32.15 -55.53 6.50
CA PRO A 36 31.76 -54.28 5.87
C PRO A 36 32.97 -53.34 5.76
N MET A 37 33.41 -53.03 4.54
CA MET A 37 34.39 -51.97 4.31
C MET A 37 33.76 -50.59 4.59
N GLN A 38 33.86 -50.13 5.84
CA GLN A 38 33.75 -48.70 6.12
C GLN A 38 35.02 -47.99 5.62
N PRO A 39 34.92 -46.83 4.96
CA PRO A 39 36.08 -45.99 4.65
C PRO A 39 36.72 -45.50 5.95
N GLN A 40 37.74 -46.20 6.41
CA GLN A 40 38.41 -45.93 7.69
C GLN A 40 39.41 -44.80 7.50
N MET A 41 38.91 -43.55 7.54
CA MET A 41 39.70 -42.33 7.38
C MET A 41 40.97 -42.36 8.22
N SER A 42 42.10 -41.95 7.63
CA SER A 42 43.38 -41.88 8.31
C SER A 42 43.34 -40.90 9.49
N ALA A 43 44.26 -41.05 10.45
CA ALA A 43 44.35 -40.12 11.58
C ALA A 43 44.58 -38.67 11.13
N GLU A 44 45.27 -38.46 10.02
CA GLU A 44 45.49 -37.15 9.40
C GLU A 44 44.24 -36.63 8.70
N GLU A 45 43.55 -37.46 7.89
CA GLU A 45 42.26 -37.10 7.27
C GLU A 45 41.21 -36.73 8.33
N HIS A 46 41.20 -37.45 9.45
CA HIS A 46 40.29 -37.20 10.56
C HIS A 46 40.65 -35.91 11.34
N GLN A 47 41.92 -35.50 11.36
CA GLN A 47 42.33 -34.18 11.86
C GLN A 47 42.01 -33.06 10.87
N VAL A 48 42.26 -33.25 9.57
CA VAL A 48 41.93 -32.29 8.50
C VAL A 48 40.43 -32.06 8.43
N ALA A 49 39.60 -33.10 8.50
CA ALA A 49 38.14 -32.99 8.56
C ALA A 49 37.67 -32.25 9.82
N ARG A 50 38.28 -32.49 10.99
CA ARG A 50 37.99 -31.73 12.22
C ARG A 50 38.45 -30.27 12.14
N ALA A 51 39.53 -29.97 11.43
CA ALA A 51 39.99 -28.62 11.18
C ALA A 51 39.04 -27.88 10.22
N ALA A 52 38.65 -28.51 9.10
CA ALA A 52 37.67 -27.98 8.16
C ALA A 52 36.30 -27.72 8.84
N ALA A 53 35.86 -28.63 9.71
CA ALA A 53 34.62 -28.47 10.48
C ALA A 53 34.65 -27.26 11.42
N ARG A 54 35.80 -26.88 11.99
CA ARG A 54 35.94 -25.63 12.78
C ARG A 54 35.75 -24.37 11.94
N PHE A 55 36.01 -24.44 10.64
CA PHE A 55 35.78 -23.35 9.67
C PHE A 55 34.45 -23.49 8.92
N GLY A 56 33.55 -24.36 9.37
CA GLY A 56 32.22 -24.53 8.76
C GLY A 56 32.21 -25.30 7.44
N TYR A 57 33.23 -26.14 7.17
CA TYR A 57 33.27 -27.01 5.99
C TYR A 57 33.15 -28.48 6.39
N GLY A 58 32.05 -29.13 5.98
CA GLY A 58 31.77 -30.54 6.18
C GLY A 58 30.38 -30.93 5.65
N PRO A 59 30.06 -32.23 5.51
CA PRO A 59 28.82 -32.69 4.88
C PRO A 59 27.53 -32.39 5.67
N LEU A 60 27.65 -31.93 6.92
CA LEU A 60 26.55 -31.44 7.76
C LEU A 60 26.64 -29.93 8.05
N ALA A 61 27.58 -29.22 7.40
CA ALA A 61 27.70 -27.78 7.55
C ALA A 61 26.66 -27.07 6.66
N HIS A 62 25.64 -26.50 7.28
CA HIS A 62 24.65 -25.66 6.59
C HIS A 62 25.25 -24.29 6.23
N VAL A 63 26.10 -24.27 5.20
CA VAL A 63 26.63 -23.04 4.61
C VAL A 63 25.52 -22.39 3.78
N ASN A 64 24.89 -21.35 4.31
CA ASN A 64 24.03 -20.46 3.53
C ASN A 64 24.14 -19.03 4.07
N ALA A 65 25.02 -18.23 3.47
CA ALA A 65 25.36 -16.89 3.93
C ALA A 65 24.51 -15.82 3.22
N THR A 66 23.24 -15.67 3.62
CA THR A 66 22.42 -14.46 3.44
C THR A 66 21.11 -14.60 4.22
N GLU A 67 20.91 -13.75 5.22
CA GLU A 67 19.80 -13.71 6.19
C GLU A 67 19.73 -14.93 7.13
N ALA A 68 19.57 -14.68 8.44
CA ALA A 68 19.32 -15.73 9.41
C ALA A 68 17.85 -16.19 9.31
N SER A 69 17.61 -17.47 9.06
CA SER A 69 16.26 -18.02 9.14
C SER A 69 15.83 -18.08 10.60
N LEU A 70 14.70 -17.47 10.93
CA LEU A 70 14.15 -17.49 12.28
C LEU A 70 13.47 -18.85 12.57
N PRO A 71 13.46 -19.30 13.84
CA PRO A 71 12.78 -20.53 14.23
C PRO A 71 11.25 -20.38 14.07
N PRO A 72 10.50 -21.47 13.82
CA PRO A 72 9.04 -21.41 13.75
C PRO A 72 8.44 -20.88 15.05
N PHE A 73 7.68 -19.78 14.99
CA PHE A 73 7.14 -19.10 16.16
C PHE A 73 5.64 -18.80 16.01
N GLY A 74 4.82 -19.46 16.84
CA GLY A 74 3.37 -19.38 16.76
C GLY A 74 2.77 -17.99 17.00
N GLY A 75 3.49 -17.09 17.68
CA GLY A 75 3.05 -15.72 17.91
C GLY A 75 3.08 -14.82 16.66
N GLU A 76 3.80 -15.23 15.61
CA GLU A 76 3.89 -14.51 14.33
C GLU A 76 3.14 -15.25 13.20
N PHE A 77 2.37 -16.29 13.54
CA PHE A 77 1.61 -17.13 12.60
C PHE A 77 2.44 -17.85 11.51
N GLN A 78 3.77 -17.87 11.60
CA GLN A 78 4.67 -18.59 10.67
C GLN A 78 4.86 -20.06 11.12
N PRO A 79 4.32 -21.07 10.39
CA PRO A 79 4.36 -22.48 10.79
C PRO A 79 5.66 -23.22 10.42
N GLY A 80 6.71 -22.50 9.98
CA GLY A 80 7.95 -23.09 9.49
C GLY A 80 9.11 -22.09 9.44
N LEU A 81 10.28 -22.55 9.01
CA LEU A 81 11.45 -21.69 8.81
C LEU A 81 11.14 -20.64 7.74
N TYR A 82 11.38 -19.37 8.07
CA TYR A 82 11.22 -18.25 7.15
C TYR A 82 12.40 -17.29 7.23
N LYS A 83 12.70 -16.64 6.09
CA LYS A 83 13.65 -15.53 5.99
C LYS A 83 12.99 -14.24 6.49
N SER A 84 13.77 -13.36 7.12
CA SER A 84 13.32 -11.99 7.38
C SER A 84 12.94 -11.29 6.07
N VAL A 85 11.93 -10.42 6.10
CA VAL A 85 11.37 -9.79 4.89
C VAL A 85 12.07 -8.44 4.61
N GLU A 86 13.35 -8.33 4.97
CA GLU A 86 14.18 -7.12 4.98
C GLU A 86 14.64 -6.69 3.57
N GLY A 87 13.68 -6.57 2.64
CA GLY A 87 13.96 -6.18 1.26
C GLY A 87 12.75 -6.11 0.32
N ARG A 88 11.53 -6.49 0.74
CA ARG A 88 10.35 -6.36 -0.14
C ARG A 88 9.91 -4.91 -0.25
N LYS A 89 10.21 -4.27 -1.38
CA LYS A 89 9.58 -3.02 -1.80
C LYS A 89 8.11 -3.28 -2.15
N PHE A 90 7.21 -2.98 -1.22
CA PHE A 90 5.77 -2.99 -1.47
C PHE A 90 5.36 -1.93 -2.49
N ALA A 91 4.23 -2.15 -3.17
CA ALA A 91 3.58 -1.13 -3.98
C ALA A 91 2.93 -0.05 -3.09
N ASN A 92 2.73 1.16 -3.62
CA ASN A 92 2.01 2.23 -2.93
C ASN A 92 0.49 1.94 -2.93
N PRO A 93 -0.16 1.70 -1.78
CA PRO A 93 -1.59 1.43 -1.72
C PRO A 93 -2.46 2.70 -1.74
N ALA A 94 -1.87 3.88 -1.51
CA ALA A 94 -2.62 5.15 -1.41
C ALA A 94 -3.57 5.42 -2.59
N PRO A 95 -3.17 5.23 -3.87
CA PRO A 95 -4.04 5.53 -5.00
C PRO A 95 -5.27 4.63 -5.09
N LEU A 96 -5.19 3.38 -4.62
CA LEU A 96 -6.32 2.46 -4.59
C LEU A 96 -7.40 2.97 -3.62
N GLY A 97 -6.98 3.37 -2.41
CA GLY A 97 -7.89 3.95 -1.43
C GLY A 97 -8.42 5.33 -1.82
N LEU A 98 -7.61 6.16 -2.48
CA LEU A 98 -8.04 7.46 -3.01
C LEU A 98 -9.08 7.32 -4.14
N CYS A 99 -8.92 6.35 -5.05
CA CYS A 99 -9.94 6.04 -6.07
C CYS A 99 -11.22 5.45 -5.46
N ALA A 100 -11.09 4.59 -4.44
CA ALA A 100 -12.21 4.01 -3.69
C ALA A 100 -13.05 5.08 -2.99
N PHE A 101 -12.39 6.02 -2.32
CA PHE A 101 -13.00 7.22 -1.78
C PHE A 101 -13.66 8.05 -2.88
N ALA A 102 -12.91 8.42 -3.92
CA ALA A 102 -13.36 9.38 -4.93
C ALA A 102 -14.64 8.96 -5.65
N LEU A 103 -14.72 7.70 -6.10
CA LEU A 103 -15.92 7.20 -6.80
C LEU A 103 -17.16 7.19 -5.88
N THR A 104 -16.99 6.75 -4.64
CA THR A 104 -18.09 6.65 -3.67
C THR A 104 -18.58 8.04 -3.25
N THR A 105 -17.64 8.96 -2.98
CA THR A 105 -17.92 10.37 -2.70
C THR A 105 -18.59 11.07 -3.89
N PHE A 106 -18.15 10.82 -5.12
CA PHE A 106 -18.73 11.40 -6.33
C PHE A 106 -20.21 11.03 -6.50
N VAL A 107 -20.57 9.76 -6.34
CA VAL A 107 -21.97 9.31 -6.51
C VAL A 107 -22.86 9.85 -5.38
N LEU A 108 -22.39 9.88 -4.12
CA LEU A 108 -23.14 10.52 -3.03
C LEU A 108 -23.30 12.03 -3.25
N SER A 109 -22.27 12.70 -3.80
CA SER A 109 -22.29 14.14 -4.10
C SER A 109 -23.32 14.50 -5.18
N ALA A 110 -23.43 13.68 -6.23
CA ALA A 110 -24.45 13.84 -7.27
C ALA A 110 -25.87 13.77 -6.70
N ILE A 111 -26.13 12.83 -5.80
CA ILE A 111 -27.43 12.64 -5.13
C ILE A 111 -27.71 13.80 -4.16
N ASN A 112 -26.73 14.20 -3.33
CA ASN A 112 -26.86 15.36 -2.44
C ASN A 112 -27.09 16.69 -3.19
N MET A 113 -26.61 16.80 -4.44
CA MET A 113 -26.92 17.95 -5.30
C MET A 113 -28.32 17.87 -5.95
N GLY A 114 -29.04 16.75 -5.85
CA GLY A 114 -30.32 16.52 -6.52
C GLY A 114 -30.20 16.27 -8.03
N THR A 115 -29.10 15.69 -8.48
CA THR A 115 -28.83 15.48 -9.91
C THR A 115 -29.73 14.36 -10.45
N LEU A 116 -30.35 14.59 -11.63
CA LEU A 116 -31.30 13.67 -12.27
C LEU A 116 -32.53 13.31 -11.41
N ASP A 117 -32.90 14.17 -10.45
CA ASP A 117 -34.03 13.98 -9.52
C ASP A 117 -33.95 12.67 -8.68
N ILE A 118 -32.75 12.11 -8.53
CA ILE A 118 -32.50 10.92 -7.70
C ILE A 118 -32.50 11.33 -6.23
N ALA A 119 -33.65 11.19 -5.57
CA ALA A 119 -33.83 11.56 -4.15
C ALA A 119 -33.30 10.52 -3.14
N SER A 120 -32.96 9.30 -3.58
CA SER A 120 -32.60 8.19 -2.69
C SER A 120 -31.13 7.78 -2.84
N PRO A 121 -30.36 7.63 -1.74
CA PRO A 121 -28.96 7.22 -1.77
C PRO A 121 -28.72 5.72 -2.01
N ASN A 122 -29.75 4.92 -2.31
CA ASN A 122 -29.66 3.44 -2.37
C ASN A 122 -28.50 2.89 -3.23
N ILE A 123 -28.16 3.54 -4.35
CA ILE A 123 -27.04 3.12 -5.21
C ILE A 123 -25.66 3.34 -4.55
N VAL A 124 -25.54 4.29 -3.63
CA VAL A 124 -24.31 4.54 -2.86
C VAL A 124 -24.01 3.38 -1.91
N VAL A 125 -25.03 2.72 -1.35
CA VAL A 125 -24.86 1.60 -0.40
C VAL A 125 -24.00 0.47 -1.00
N GLY A 126 -24.18 0.17 -2.28
CA GLY A 126 -23.36 -0.83 -2.99
C GLY A 126 -21.88 -0.44 -3.11
N LEU A 127 -21.60 0.82 -3.45
CA LEU A 127 -20.23 1.35 -3.50
C LEU A 127 -19.61 1.50 -2.11
N ALA A 128 -20.41 1.89 -1.12
CA ALA A 128 -20.02 2.10 0.26
C ALA A 128 -19.71 0.79 1.00
N PHE A 129 -20.35 -0.33 0.65
CA PHE A 129 -19.84 -1.65 1.04
C PHE A 129 -18.63 -2.08 0.20
N GLY A 130 -18.79 -2.16 -1.13
CA GLY A 130 -17.85 -2.88 -1.99
C GLY A 130 -16.52 -2.18 -2.26
N TYR A 131 -16.51 -0.85 -2.38
CA TYR A 131 -15.35 -0.09 -2.85
C TYR A 131 -14.89 0.95 -1.82
N GLY A 132 -15.68 2.01 -1.58
CA GLY A 132 -15.39 3.04 -0.59
C GLY A 132 -15.28 2.51 0.83
N GLY A 133 -15.97 1.41 1.16
CA GLY A 133 -15.79 0.69 2.42
C GLY A 133 -14.64 -0.31 2.36
N LEU A 134 -14.93 -1.51 1.84
CA LEU A 134 -14.02 -2.66 1.92
C LEU A 134 -12.66 -2.41 1.25
N VAL A 135 -12.62 -1.97 -0.01
CA VAL A 135 -11.35 -1.78 -0.73
C VAL A 135 -10.55 -0.61 -0.17
N GLN A 136 -11.20 0.46 0.27
CA GLN A 136 -10.52 1.58 0.93
C GLN A 136 -9.92 1.16 2.29
N LEU A 137 -10.67 0.39 3.09
CA LEU A 137 -10.19 -0.18 4.35
C LEU A 137 -8.98 -1.09 4.11
N LEU A 138 -9.04 -1.98 3.12
CA LEU A 138 -7.93 -2.86 2.74
C LEU A 138 -6.70 -2.06 2.28
N ALA A 139 -6.87 -0.98 1.52
CA ALA A 139 -5.77 -0.08 1.18
C ALA A 139 -5.13 0.54 2.43
N GLY A 140 -5.95 0.97 3.41
CA GLY A 140 -5.48 1.45 4.72
C GLY A 140 -4.74 0.40 5.56
N MET A 141 -5.12 -0.88 5.47
CA MET A 141 -4.34 -1.98 6.08
C MET A 141 -2.96 -2.11 5.44
N TRP A 142 -2.86 -1.99 4.11
CA TRP A 142 -1.58 -2.02 3.41
C TRP A 142 -0.71 -0.77 3.67
N GLU A 143 -1.31 0.40 3.93
CA GLU A 143 -0.54 1.58 4.38
C GLU A 143 0.20 1.34 5.70
N MET A 144 -0.37 0.55 6.63
CA MET A 144 0.34 0.14 7.86
C MET A 144 1.52 -0.77 7.54
N ALA A 145 1.36 -1.72 6.60
CA ALA A 145 2.42 -2.63 6.18
C ALA A 145 3.61 -1.91 5.50
N VAL A 146 3.41 -0.71 4.95
CA VAL A 146 4.48 0.15 4.40
C VAL A 146 4.93 1.27 5.34
N GLY A 147 4.42 1.31 6.57
CA GLY A 147 4.81 2.30 7.59
C GLY A 147 4.20 3.70 7.44
N ASN A 148 3.18 3.87 6.59
CA ASN A 148 2.53 5.16 6.35
C ASN A 148 1.37 5.40 7.33
N THR A 149 1.66 5.89 8.54
CA THR A 149 0.65 6.15 9.57
C THR A 149 -0.48 7.08 9.10
N PHE A 150 -0.18 8.11 8.30
CA PHE A 150 -1.22 9.03 7.81
C PHE A 150 -2.18 8.32 6.85
N GLY A 151 -1.65 7.62 5.85
CA GLY A 151 -2.45 6.86 4.88
C GLY A 151 -3.26 5.76 5.58
N ALA A 152 -2.65 5.06 6.52
CA ALA A 152 -3.28 4.04 7.33
C ALA A 152 -4.50 4.58 8.09
N THR A 153 -4.33 5.65 8.87
CA THR A 153 -5.45 6.27 9.59
C THR A 153 -6.50 6.82 8.63
N ALA A 154 -6.10 7.58 7.60
CA ALA A 154 -7.05 8.20 6.66
C ALA A 154 -7.90 7.15 5.93
N LEU A 155 -7.28 6.19 5.25
CA LEU A 155 -7.98 5.23 4.39
C LEU A 155 -8.77 4.21 5.22
N SER A 156 -8.23 3.76 6.37
CA SER A 156 -8.97 2.83 7.24
C SER A 156 -10.17 3.50 7.89
N SER A 157 -10.03 4.74 8.39
CA SER A 157 -11.16 5.46 9.02
C SER A 157 -12.23 5.83 8.00
N TYR A 158 -11.87 6.33 6.81
CA TYR A 158 -12.88 6.63 5.78
C TYR A 158 -13.50 5.36 5.15
N GLY A 159 -12.77 4.23 5.11
CA GLY A 159 -13.37 2.92 4.84
C GLY A 159 -14.39 2.53 5.91
N GLY A 160 -14.05 2.74 7.19
CA GLY A 160 -14.98 2.58 8.31
C GLY A 160 -16.21 3.49 8.23
N PHE A 161 -16.06 4.76 7.82
CA PHE A 161 -17.17 5.68 7.55
C PHE A 161 -18.13 5.09 6.51
N TRP A 162 -17.63 4.65 5.36
CA TRP A 162 -18.46 4.12 4.28
C TRP A 162 -19.18 2.82 4.68
N LEU A 163 -18.50 1.91 5.38
CA LEU A 163 -19.13 0.71 5.94
C LEU A 163 -20.22 1.05 6.97
N ALA A 164 -19.97 2.00 7.87
CA ALA A 164 -20.96 2.43 8.87
C ALA A 164 -22.17 3.13 8.23
N PHE A 165 -21.94 4.01 7.25
CA PHE A 165 -22.98 4.69 6.49
C PHE A 165 -23.85 3.69 5.69
N ALA A 166 -23.23 2.69 5.06
CA ALA A 166 -23.95 1.60 4.40
C ALA A 166 -24.77 0.77 5.39
N ILE A 167 -24.22 0.45 6.57
CA ILE A 167 -24.91 -0.28 7.65
C ILE A 167 -26.15 0.47 8.16
N VAL A 168 -26.08 1.79 8.32
CA VAL A 168 -27.22 2.62 8.74
C VAL A 168 -28.34 2.61 7.70
N LEU A 169 -27.97 2.76 6.41
CA LEU A 169 -28.92 2.92 5.30
C LEU A 169 -29.41 1.59 4.67
N THR A 170 -29.02 0.42 5.17
CA THR A 170 -29.43 -0.87 4.61
C THR A 170 -30.80 -1.33 5.17
N PRO A 171 -31.88 -1.33 4.37
CA PRO A 171 -33.20 -1.74 4.85
C PRO A 171 -33.22 -3.25 5.17
N GLY A 172 -33.90 -3.63 6.25
CA GLY A 172 -33.98 -5.04 6.69
C GLY A 172 -32.67 -5.64 7.21
N GLY A 173 -31.57 -4.88 7.24
CA GLY A 173 -30.31 -5.28 7.85
C GLY A 173 -30.29 -5.01 9.36
N PHE A 174 -29.36 -4.16 9.80
CA PHE A 174 -29.21 -3.76 11.20
C PHE A 174 -30.34 -2.88 11.74
N GLN A 175 -31.31 -2.48 10.90
CA GLN A 175 -32.54 -1.74 11.28
C GLN A 175 -32.29 -0.42 12.04
N ILE A 176 -31.13 0.22 11.85
CA ILE A 176 -30.75 1.44 12.57
C ILE A 176 -31.66 2.62 12.18
N GLY A 177 -31.90 2.85 10.88
CA GLY A 177 -32.84 3.88 10.41
C GLY A 177 -34.26 3.66 10.94
N GLU A 178 -34.74 2.41 10.91
CA GLU A 178 -36.07 2.03 11.43
C GLU A 178 -36.19 2.25 12.95
N ALA A 179 -35.20 1.82 13.74
CA ALA A 179 -35.15 2.02 15.19
C ALA A 179 -35.02 3.50 15.59
N LEU A 180 -34.48 4.35 14.71
CA LEU A 180 -34.43 5.80 14.86
C LEU A 180 -35.65 6.53 14.27
N GLY A 181 -36.59 5.82 13.63
CA GLY A 181 -37.83 6.36 13.08
C GLY A 181 -37.70 7.08 11.74
N GLU A 182 -36.71 6.73 10.91
CA GLU A 182 -36.46 7.34 9.57
C GLU A 182 -37.70 7.42 8.67
N THR A 183 -38.56 6.40 8.71
CA THR A 183 -39.81 6.30 7.93
C THR A 183 -41.08 6.62 8.74
N SER A 184 -40.92 7.14 9.95
CA SER A 184 -42.03 7.50 10.84
C SER A 184 -42.61 8.90 10.52
N SER A 185 -43.69 9.27 11.18
CA SER A 185 -44.26 10.63 11.11
C SER A 185 -43.40 11.71 11.79
N ASP A 186 -42.36 11.33 12.54
CA ASP A 186 -41.40 12.24 13.18
C ASP A 186 -39.96 11.66 13.05
N PRO A 187 -39.31 11.82 11.90
CA PRO A 187 -37.94 11.34 11.66
C PRO A 187 -36.85 12.19 12.36
N SER A 188 -37.22 13.11 13.27
CA SER A 188 -36.27 14.01 13.94
C SER A 188 -35.10 13.29 14.59
N LYS A 189 -35.36 12.18 15.31
CA LYS A 189 -34.32 11.39 15.99
C LYS A 189 -33.30 10.79 15.02
N PHE A 190 -33.75 10.36 13.84
CA PHE A 190 -32.86 9.88 12.78
C PHE A 190 -32.01 11.03 12.22
N TYR A 191 -32.63 12.17 11.91
CA TYR A 191 -31.90 13.34 11.39
C TYR A 191 -30.89 13.90 12.40
N ASP A 192 -31.26 14.04 13.68
CA ASP A 192 -30.34 14.53 14.73
C ASP A 192 -29.18 13.55 14.95
N SER A 193 -29.43 12.23 14.87
CA SER A 193 -28.39 11.19 14.95
C SER A 193 -27.44 11.23 13.74
N MET A 194 -27.97 11.39 12.52
CA MET A 194 -27.17 11.53 11.29
C MET A 194 -26.35 12.82 11.29
N GLY A 195 -26.91 13.92 11.79
CA GLY A 195 -26.21 15.18 12.00
C GLY A 195 -25.02 15.01 12.96
N LEU A 196 -25.24 14.38 14.12
CA LEU A 196 -24.17 14.11 15.10
C LEU A 196 -23.10 13.16 14.54
N PHE A 197 -23.48 12.11 13.79
CA PHE A 197 -22.55 11.21 13.10
C PHE A 197 -21.63 11.98 12.14
N LEU A 198 -22.21 12.81 11.27
CA LEU A 198 -21.45 13.63 10.31
C LEU A 198 -20.58 14.69 10.99
N MET A 199 -21.05 15.28 12.10
CA MET A 199 -20.24 16.22 12.89
C MET A 199 -19.04 15.54 13.58
N GLY A 200 -19.15 14.26 13.95
CA GLY A 200 -18.00 13.46 14.40
C GLY A 200 -16.95 13.27 13.28
N TRP A 201 -17.41 13.00 12.06
CA TRP A 201 -16.54 12.88 10.88
C TRP A 201 -15.92 14.21 10.43
N PHE A 202 -16.61 15.33 10.63
CA PHE A 202 -16.03 16.67 10.50
C PHE A 202 -14.85 16.84 11.48
N ILE A 203 -15.05 16.63 12.79
CA ILE A 203 -13.97 16.78 13.79
C ILE A 203 -12.75 15.90 13.47
N PHE A 204 -12.96 14.65 13.07
CA PHE A 204 -11.88 13.77 12.61
C PHE A 204 -11.17 14.34 11.37
N THR A 205 -11.92 14.82 10.37
CA THR A 205 -11.36 15.37 9.13
C THR A 205 -10.60 16.67 9.39
N THR A 206 -11.05 17.53 10.30
CA THR A 206 -10.34 18.74 10.72
C THR A 206 -8.97 18.43 11.33
N ILE A 207 -8.87 17.37 12.15
CA ILE A 207 -7.59 16.91 12.70
C ILE A 207 -6.65 16.43 11.58
N MET A 208 -7.16 15.63 10.63
CA MET A 208 -6.38 15.15 9.49
C MET A 208 -5.98 16.28 8.54
N LEU A 209 -6.83 17.29 8.36
CA LEU A 209 -6.57 18.50 7.57
C LEU A 209 -5.35 19.27 8.10
N PHE A 210 -5.25 19.50 9.42
CA PHE A 210 -4.07 20.14 10.00
C PHE A 210 -2.77 19.36 9.72
N CYS A 211 -2.83 18.02 9.74
CA CYS A 211 -1.69 17.17 9.37
C CYS A 211 -1.28 17.30 7.88
N THR A 212 -2.18 17.71 6.97
CA THR A 212 -1.84 17.95 5.56
C THR A 212 -1.07 19.23 5.28
N LEU A 213 -1.02 20.21 6.20
CA LEU A 213 -0.47 21.55 5.97
C LEU A 213 1.01 21.60 5.54
N LYS A 214 1.77 20.52 5.69
CA LYS A 214 3.18 20.42 5.25
C LYS A 214 3.36 19.65 3.93
N SER A 215 2.27 19.20 3.33
CA SER A 215 2.19 18.36 2.12
C SER A 215 2.02 19.20 0.84
N THR A 216 1.40 18.62 -0.18
CA THR A 216 1.04 19.24 -1.45
C THR A 216 -0.25 20.06 -1.31
N VAL A 217 -0.43 21.06 -2.20
CA VAL A 217 -1.65 21.87 -2.24
C VAL A 217 -2.87 21.00 -2.63
N ALA A 218 -2.70 20.07 -3.57
CA ALA A 218 -3.77 19.15 -3.98
C ALA A 218 -4.19 18.20 -2.85
N PHE A 219 -3.27 17.80 -1.97
CA PHE A 219 -3.55 16.92 -0.83
C PHE A 219 -4.27 17.69 0.28
N PHE A 220 -3.87 18.93 0.55
CA PHE A 220 -4.60 19.82 1.45
C PHE A 220 -6.01 20.14 0.93
N LEU A 221 -6.16 20.44 -0.36
CA LEU A 221 -7.47 20.74 -0.96
C LEU A 221 -8.46 19.57 -0.86
N LEU A 222 -7.97 18.33 -0.99
CA LEU A 222 -8.77 17.12 -0.75
C LEU A 222 -9.37 17.13 0.66
N PHE A 223 -8.53 17.24 1.69
CA PHE A 223 -9.00 17.22 3.08
C PHE A 223 -9.83 18.47 3.42
N PHE A 224 -9.50 19.64 2.88
CA PHE A 224 -10.24 20.89 3.11
C PHE A 224 -11.66 20.86 2.52
N THR A 225 -11.79 20.35 1.30
CA THR A 225 -13.11 20.21 0.66
C THR A 225 -13.93 19.08 1.29
N LEU A 226 -13.29 18.01 1.77
CA LEU A 226 -13.96 16.96 2.56
C LEU A 226 -14.40 17.45 3.95
N ASP A 227 -13.60 18.28 4.62
CA ASP A 227 -13.94 18.92 5.91
C ASP A 227 -15.22 19.76 5.78
N LEU A 228 -15.28 20.62 4.75
CA LEU A 228 -16.46 21.40 4.40
C LEU A 228 -17.64 20.51 3.96
N THR A 229 -17.39 19.37 3.31
CA THR A 229 -18.44 18.39 2.96
C THR A 229 -19.12 17.83 4.21
N PHE A 230 -18.34 17.33 5.17
CA PHE A 230 -18.88 16.80 6.43
C PHE A 230 -19.58 17.88 7.27
N LEU A 231 -18.99 19.07 7.35
CA LEU A 231 -19.58 20.21 8.06
C LEU A 231 -20.94 20.59 7.48
N LEU A 232 -21.04 20.80 6.16
CA LEU A 232 -22.28 21.23 5.52
C LEU A 232 -23.34 20.14 5.53
N LEU A 233 -22.98 18.87 5.29
CA LEU A 233 -23.93 17.76 5.40
C LEU A 233 -24.44 17.61 6.85
N GLY A 234 -23.55 17.62 7.85
CA GLY A 234 -23.94 17.58 9.27
C GLY A 234 -24.85 18.74 9.67
N VAL A 235 -24.51 19.97 9.27
CA VAL A 235 -25.37 21.15 9.48
C VAL A 235 -26.71 21.01 8.76
N SER A 236 -26.77 20.43 7.56
CA SER A 236 -28.03 20.25 6.83
C SER A 236 -29.04 19.35 7.55
N TYR A 237 -28.58 18.31 8.26
CA TYR A 237 -29.43 17.46 9.08
C TYR A 237 -29.87 18.13 10.40
N LEU A 238 -29.01 18.94 11.02
CA LEU A 238 -29.29 19.61 12.30
C LEU A 238 -30.14 20.88 12.13
N GLN A 239 -29.91 21.66 11.08
CA GLN A 239 -30.66 22.87 10.73
C GLN A 239 -31.77 22.50 9.74
N ARG A 240 -32.89 22.00 10.25
CA ARG A 240 -34.04 21.52 9.46
C ARG A 240 -34.86 22.64 8.82
N GLY A 241 -35.56 22.32 7.73
CA GLY A 241 -36.50 23.22 7.05
C GLY A 241 -37.84 23.37 7.78
N PRO A 242 -38.75 24.25 7.30
CA PRO A 242 -40.11 24.41 7.85
C PRO A 242 -40.99 23.16 7.74
N ASP A 243 -40.58 22.22 6.89
CA ASP A 243 -41.13 20.88 6.66
C ASP A 243 -40.55 19.82 7.61
N GLY A 244 -39.55 20.16 8.43
CA GLY A 244 -38.86 19.25 9.35
C GLY A 244 -37.77 18.38 8.69
N HIS A 245 -37.58 18.48 7.37
CA HIS A 245 -36.56 17.73 6.63
C HIS A 245 -35.19 18.43 6.69
N PRO A 246 -34.08 17.73 6.32
CA PRO A 246 -32.76 18.34 6.19
C PRO A 246 -32.78 19.51 5.20
N ASN A 247 -32.04 20.59 5.49
CA ASN A 247 -32.03 21.78 4.66
C ASN A 247 -31.32 21.53 3.33
N ALA A 248 -32.12 21.30 2.28
CA ALA A 248 -31.69 20.97 0.93
C ALA A 248 -30.68 21.97 0.33
N ASN A 249 -30.72 23.26 0.69
CA ASN A 249 -29.75 24.23 0.17
C ASN A 249 -28.36 24.00 0.77
N VAL A 250 -28.28 23.67 2.06
CA VAL A 250 -27.02 23.34 2.74
C VAL A 250 -26.54 21.95 2.32
N GLN A 251 -27.46 20.99 2.13
CA GLN A 251 -27.13 19.65 1.61
C GLN A 251 -26.53 19.71 0.20
N LYS A 252 -27.11 20.53 -0.69
CA LYS A 252 -26.57 20.79 -2.04
C LYS A 252 -25.19 21.45 -2.01
N ALA A 253 -24.96 22.38 -1.08
CA ALA A 253 -23.63 22.96 -0.86
C ALA A 253 -22.61 21.90 -0.39
N GLY A 254 -23.01 21.02 0.54
CA GLY A 254 -22.20 19.87 0.94
C GLY A 254 -21.86 18.93 -0.22
N GLY A 255 -22.84 18.61 -1.07
CA GLY A 255 -22.63 17.82 -2.30
C GLY A 255 -21.66 18.49 -3.28
N PHE A 256 -21.72 19.82 -3.45
CA PHE A 256 -20.76 20.55 -4.27
C PHE A 256 -19.32 20.43 -3.75
N PHE A 257 -19.10 20.61 -2.44
CA PHE A 257 -17.77 20.39 -1.85
C PHE A 257 -17.33 18.91 -1.93
N GLY A 258 -18.27 17.96 -1.87
CA GLY A 258 -18.01 16.54 -2.04
C GLY A 258 -17.49 16.20 -3.45
N PHE A 259 -18.01 16.85 -4.49
CA PHE A 259 -17.43 16.74 -5.84
C PHE A 259 -16.01 17.28 -5.89
N LEU A 260 -15.72 18.43 -5.28
CA LEU A 260 -14.36 18.98 -5.23
C LEU A 260 -13.40 18.04 -4.50
N ALA A 261 -13.86 17.38 -3.42
CA ALA A 261 -13.10 16.37 -2.70
C ALA A 261 -12.84 15.11 -3.56
N ALA A 262 -13.85 14.64 -4.30
CA ALA A 262 -13.73 13.48 -5.19
C ALA A 262 -12.74 13.74 -6.36
N PHE A 263 -12.86 14.88 -7.05
CA PHE A 263 -11.90 15.25 -8.11
C PHE A 263 -10.49 15.48 -7.55
N SER A 264 -10.35 16.08 -6.37
CA SER A 264 -9.05 16.21 -5.69
C SER A 264 -8.46 14.85 -5.32
N ALA A 265 -9.28 13.88 -4.88
CA ALA A 265 -8.84 12.53 -4.57
C ALA A 265 -8.38 11.77 -5.83
N TRP A 266 -9.12 11.84 -6.95
CA TRP A 266 -8.66 11.30 -8.23
C TRP A 266 -7.38 11.97 -8.74
N TYR A 267 -7.20 13.29 -8.54
CA TYR A 267 -5.96 13.98 -8.89
C TYR A 267 -4.75 13.44 -8.10
N ASN A 268 -4.89 13.30 -6.78
CA ASN A 268 -3.83 12.73 -5.94
C ASN A 268 -3.59 11.25 -6.23
N ALA A 269 -4.63 10.47 -6.56
CA ALA A 269 -4.49 9.08 -6.99
C ALA A 269 -3.72 8.98 -8.32
N LEU A 270 -4.08 9.78 -9.32
CA LEU A 270 -3.43 9.78 -10.62
C LEU A 270 -1.96 10.23 -10.53
N ALA A 271 -1.66 11.23 -9.69
CA ALA A 271 -0.29 11.64 -9.38
C ALA A 271 0.51 10.59 -8.58
N GLY A 272 -0.16 9.62 -7.94
CA GLY A 272 0.46 8.47 -7.27
C GLY A 272 0.52 7.19 -8.11
N ILE A 273 -0.15 7.15 -9.27
CA ILE A 273 -0.12 6.06 -10.26
C ILE A 273 0.84 6.39 -11.41
N ALA A 274 0.82 7.63 -11.90
CA ALA A 274 1.57 8.05 -13.07
C ALA A 274 3.07 8.08 -12.81
N ASP A 275 3.81 7.24 -13.54
CA ASP A 275 5.27 7.21 -13.54
C ASP A 275 5.83 7.28 -14.99
N THR A 276 7.16 7.31 -15.12
CA THR A 276 7.86 7.40 -16.41
C THR A 276 7.81 6.13 -17.26
N SER A 277 7.21 5.04 -16.76
CA SER A 277 7.00 3.78 -17.49
C SER A 277 5.56 3.62 -17.99
N ASN A 278 4.58 4.23 -17.31
CA ASN A 278 3.16 4.06 -17.59
C ASN A 278 2.44 5.34 -18.11
N SER A 279 3.07 6.52 -18.03
CA SER A 279 2.48 7.79 -18.47
C SER A 279 3.39 8.59 -19.40
N PHE A 280 2.78 9.21 -20.42
CA PHE A 280 3.44 10.18 -21.30
C PHE A 280 3.72 11.54 -20.62
N PHE A 281 3.11 11.80 -19.46
CA PHE A 281 3.27 13.05 -18.70
C PHE A 281 3.22 12.79 -17.20
N ILE A 282 4.12 13.42 -16.44
CA ILE A 282 4.08 13.44 -14.98
C ILE A 282 3.23 14.64 -14.55
N ILE A 283 2.24 14.42 -13.69
CA ILE A 283 1.35 15.47 -13.21
C ILE A 283 2.12 16.44 -12.29
N PRO A 284 2.05 17.77 -12.52
CA PRO A 284 2.75 18.73 -11.69
C PRO A 284 2.13 18.81 -10.29
N VAL A 285 2.97 18.64 -9.27
CA VAL A 285 2.56 18.72 -7.86
C VAL A 285 2.94 20.08 -7.28
N ALA A 286 1.93 20.89 -6.95
CA ALA A 286 2.14 22.15 -6.24
C ALA A 286 2.42 21.89 -4.75
N HIS A 287 3.46 22.51 -4.20
CA HIS A 287 3.84 22.42 -2.80
C HIS A 287 3.71 23.78 -2.11
N PHE A 288 3.33 23.81 -0.83
CA PHE A 288 3.25 25.06 -0.07
C PHE A 288 4.62 25.73 0.11
N PRO A 289 4.72 27.07 0.10
CA PRO A 289 6.00 27.80 0.26
C PRO A 289 6.78 27.45 1.54
N TRP A 290 6.08 27.08 2.61
CA TRP A 290 6.66 26.71 3.91
C TRP A 290 6.98 25.22 4.05
N SER A 291 6.57 24.36 3.10
CA SER A 291 6.88 22.93 3.07
C SER A 291 8.39 22.69 2.84
N PRO A 292 8.95 21.51 3.19
CA PRO A 292 10.37 21.23 2.95
C PRO A 292 10.78 21.42 1.48
N THR A 293 9.99 20.86 0.55
CA THR A 293 10.20 21.01 -0.91
C THR A 293 10.06 22.46 -1.37
N GLY A 294 9.10 23.21 -0.80
CA GLY A 294 8.91 24.64 -1.08
C GLY A 294 10.09 25.50 -0.66
N ARG A 295 10.66 25.23 0.52
CA ARG A 295 11.88 25.90 1.01
C ARG A 295 13.07 25.61 0.11
N VAL A 296 13.37 24.33 -0.14
CA VAL A 296 14.47 23.92 -1.05
C VAL A 296 14.34 24.54 -2.44
N ARG A 297 13.12 24.70 -2.96
CA ARG A 297 12.89 25.37 -4.25
C ARG A 297 13.08 26.89 -4.19
N ARG A 298 12.76 27.54 -3.07
CA ARG A 298 12.94 28.99 -2.86
C ARG A 298 14.40 29.36 -2.62
N ASP A 299 15.12 28.51 -1.90
CA ASP A 299 16.52 28.74 -1.53
C ASP A 299 17.50 28.40 -2.69
N LYS A 300 16.97 28.03 -3.88
CA LYS A 300 17.69 27.70 -5.13
C LYS A 300 17.80 28.84 -6.15
N THR A 301 17.54 30.08 -5.73
CA THR A 301 17.76 31.31 -6.51
C THR A 301 18.48 32.32 -5.63
N ASP A 302 19.50 33.06 -6.10
CA ASP A 302 19.71 33.45 -7.50
C ASP A 302 20.90 32.78 -8.23
N ARG A 303 21.70 31.93 -7.56
CA ARG A 303 23.00 31.45 -8.10
C ARG A 303 22.97 30.22 -9.01
N GLU A 304 21.85 29.51 -9.14
CA GLU A 304 21.76 28.25 -9.91
C GLU A 304 20.93 28.35 -11.21
N LEU A 305 20.47 29.56 -11.59
CA LEU A 305 19.68 29.80 -12.81
C LEU A 305 20.37 30.76 -13.80
N ALA A 306 21.71 30.85 -13.76
CA ALA A 306 22.55 31.72 -14.59
C ALA A 306 23.65 30.92 -15.31
#